data_AF-R9KCG0-F1
#
_entry.id   AF-R9KCG0-F1
#
_cell.length_a   1.000
_cell.length_b   1.000
_cell.length_c   1.000
_cell.angle_alpha   90.00
_cell.angle_beta   90.00
_cell.angle_gamma   90.00
#
_symmetry.space_group_name_H-M   'P 1'
#
loop_
_entity.id
_entity.type
_entity.pdbx_description
1 polymer ?
#
loop_
_entity_poly.entity_id
_entity_poly.type
_entity_poly.pdbx_seq_one_letter_code
_entity_poly.pdbx_strand_id
1 'polypeptide(L)'
;MKCCIVKDLLPGYIDGLTSEETNEEIKMHLENCNTCNTIYRQMTEELPLEIPPEKKEIDFLKKLKASMHRKYVIVALSTCAVLIGTAVFLKNYEIPVSYDPDCMTTELYKIAYVPNSRGLREWVHMGPDQPKSEDGQKADTGNYKTLNQIRFVLNLSEEQQKALKINDFISNGRTVQRNGKTVRVVYYCYTRTLWNSLFRGSFNSSTIREGDVFEEDFYRNPNTDYQPVEREIYYLPMGNMERLDGLSDEEFDAKREHAELVWSGVI
;
A
#
# COMPACT_ATOMS: atom_id res chain seq x y z
N MET A 1 62.87 -35.81 -65.06
CA MET A 1 62.19 -36.60 -64.00
C MET A 1 60.90 -37.26 -64.50
N LYS A 2 60.50 -38.43 -63.97
CA LYS A 2 59.22 -39.10 -64.29
C LYS A 2 58.08 -38.51 -63.43
N CYS A 3 56.86 -38.42 -63.98
CA CYS A 3 55.72 -37.80 -63.30
C CYS A 3 55.36 -38.45 -61.95
N CYS A 4 55.53 -39.76 -61.80
CA CYS A 4 55.28 -40.46 -60.53
C CYS A 4 56.18 -39.93 -59.41
N ILE A 5 57.47 -39.76 -59.71
CA ILE A 5 58.47 -39.27 -58.75
C ILE A 5 58.16 -37.83 -58.35
N VAL A 6 57.75 -36.99 -59.30
CA VAL A 6 57.38 -35.59 -59.01
C VAL A 6 56.16 -35.52 -58.11
N LYS A 7 55.14 -36.35 -58.32
CA LYS A 7 53.94 -36.39 -57.47
C LYS A 7 54.24 -36.85 -56.04
N ASP A 8 55.13 -37.83 -55.88
CA ASP A 8 55.52 -38.34 -54.56
C ASP A 8 56.34 -37.30 -53.77
N LEU A 9 57.15 -36.49 -54.47
CA LEU A 9 57.99 -35.45 -53.87
C LEU A 9 57.29 -34.08 -53.76
N LEU A 10 56.13 -33.90 -54.40
CA LEU A 10 55.43 -32.62 -54.46
C LEU A 10 55.04 -32.04 -53.09
N PRO A 11 54.53 -32.84 -52.12
CA PRO A 11 54.24 -32.33 -50.78
C PRO A 11 55.50 -31.82 -50.08
N GLY A 12 56.60 -32.59 -50.15
CA GLY A 12 57.89 -32.18 -49.58
C GLY A 12 58.48 -30.95 -50.26
N TYR A 13 58.22 -30.78 -51.57
CA TYR A 13 58.59 -29.57 -52.32
C TYR A 13 57.77 -28.34 -51.88
N ILE A 14 56.47 -28.48 -51.66
CA ILE A 14 55.59 -27.40 -51.15
C ILE A 14 56.03 -26.98 -49.72
N ASP A 15 56.40 -27.95 -48.90
CA ASP A 15 56.86 -27.71 -47.52
C ASP A 15 58.34 -27.27 -47.43
N GLY A 16 59.06 -27.20 -48.57
CA GLY A 16 60.46 -26.76 -48.64
C GLY A 16 61.48 -27.75 -48.07
N LEU A 17 61.15 -29.04 -48.02
CA LEU A 17 61.94 -30.12 -47.40
C LEU A 17 62.79 -30.92 -48.40
N THR A 18 62.81 -30.53 -49.68
CA THR A 18 63.58 -31.17 -50.76
C THR A 18 64.91 -30.45 -51.02
N SER A 19 65.94 -31.18 -51.45
CA SER A 19 67.26 -30.61 -51.76
C SER A 19 67.22 -29.67 -52.96
N GLU A 20 68.18 -28.74 -53.04
CA GLU A 20 68.24 -27.72 -54.10
C GLU A 20 68.31 -28.34 -55.51
N GLU A 21 69.12 -29.37 -55.71
CA GLU A 21 69.22 -30.12 -56.98
C GLU A 21 67.87 -30.76 -57.37
N THR A 22 67.12 -31.29 -56.39
CA THR A 22 65.80 -31.88 -56.63
C THR A 22 64.75 -30.80 -56.94
N ASN A 23 64.87 -29.62 -56.33
CA ASN A 23 63.98 -28.49 -56.56
C ASN A 23 64.07 -27.96 -57.99
N GLU A 24 65.28 -27.87 -58.54
CA GLU A 24 65.49 -27.47 -59.93
C GLU A 24 64.86 -28.45 -60.92
N GLU A 25 65.05 -29.76 -60.70
CA GLU A 25 64.44 -30.79 -61.55
C GLU A 25 62.90 -30.78 -61.48
N ILE A 26 62.33 -30.61 -60.28
CA ILE A 26 60.88 -30.52 -60.08
C ILE A 26 60.33 -29.26 -60.76
N LYS A 27 61.00 -28.12 -60.63
CA LYS A 27 60.59 -26.85 -61.27
C LYS A 27 60.57 -26.97 -62.79
N MET A 28 61.64 -27.48 -63.40
CA MET A 28 61.69 -27.72 -64.84
C MET A 28 60.60 -28.69 -65.31
N HIS A 29 60.23 -29.67 -64.49
CA HIS A 29 59.16 -30.60 -64.81
C HIS A 29 57.77 -29.97 -64.72
N LEU A 30 57.52 -29.10 -63.73
CA LEU A 30 56.25 -28.38 -63.58
C LEU A 30 56.01 -27.37 -64.71
N GLU A 31 57.08 -26.79 -65.26
CA GLU A 31 57.00 -25.90 -66.45
C GLU A 31 56.63 -26.68 -67.72
N ASN A 32 57.11 -27.91 -67.87
CA ASN A 32 56.92 -28.72 -69.08
C ASN A 32 55.75 -29.73 -68.98
N CYS A 33 55.17 -29.94 -67.79
CA CYS A 33 54.14 -30.95 -67.54
C CYS A 33 52.89 -30.34 -66.89
N ASN A 34 51.87 -30.09 -67.71
CA ASN A 34 50.61 -29.48 -67.28
C ASN A 34 49.85 -30.32 -66.22
N THR A 35 49.99 -31.65 -66.26
CA THR A 35 49.34 -32.55 -65.30
C THR A 35 49.92 -32.42 -63.90
N CYS A 36 51.23 -32.26 -63.75
CA CYS A 36 51.85 -32.09 -62.44
C CYS A 36 51.64 -30.67 -61.90
N ASN A 37 51.62 -29.66 -62.79
CA ASN A 37 51.33 -28.27 -62.43
C ASN A 37 49.91 -28.10 -61.86
N THR A 38 48.91 -28.76 -62.46
CA THR A 38 47.53 -28.73 -61.96
C THR A 38 47.43 -29.27 -60.52
N ILE A 39 48.13 -30.37 -60.23
CA ILE A 39 48.14 -30.99 -58.89
C ILE A 39 48.83 -30.08 -57.88
N TYR A 40 49.95 -29.46 -58.27
CA TYR A 40 50.63 -28.47 -57.43
C TYR A 40 49.68 -27.33 -57.05
N ARG A 41 48.97 -26.75 -58.03
CA ARG A 41 48.03 -25.65 -57.77
C ARG A 41 46.87 -26.05 -56.85
N GLN A 42 46.33 -27.26 -57.02
CA GLN A 42 45.27 -27.79 -56.15
C GLN A 42 45.73 -28.00 -54.70
N MET A 43 47.02 -28.28 -54.47
CA MET A 43 47.59 -28.47 -53.13
C MET A 43 47.99 -27.14 -52.46
N THR A 44 48.30 -26.11 -53.27
CA THR A 44 48.69 -24.77 -52.77
C THR A 44 47.51 -23.80 -52.67
N GLU A 45 46.34 -24.13 -53.22
CA GLU A 45 45.11 -23.36 -53.01
C GLU A 45 44.68 -23.48 -51.54
N GLU A 46 44.90 -22.40 -50.76
CA GLU A 46 44.41 -22.27 -49.39
C GLU A 46 42.89 -22.37 -49.37
N LEU A 47 42.36 -23.43 -48.75
CA LEU A 47 40.94 -23.58 -48.48
C LEU A 47 40.47 -22.44 -47.55
N PRO A 48 39.43 -21.66 -47.91
CA PRO A 48 38.88 -20.67 -47.00
C PRO A 48 38.23 -21.38 -45.82
N LEU A 49 38.89 -21.33 -44.66
CA LEU A 49 38.31 -21.75 -43.38
C LEU A 49 37.27 -20.71 -42.94
N GLU A 50 36.07 -20.75 -43.51
CA GLU A 50 34.91 -20.06 -42.94
C GLU A 50 34.39 -20.84 -41.73
N ILE A 51 35.06 -20.69 -40.58
CA ILE A 51 34.48 -21.09 -39.29
C ILE A 51 33.51 -19.97 -38.89
N PRO A 52 32.18 -20.21 -38.82
CA PRO A 52 31.24 -19.18 -38.42
C PRO A 52 31.51 -18.74 -36.98
N PRO A 53 31.41 -17.44 -36.65
CA PRO A 53 31.76 -16.96 -35.32
C PRO A 53 30.76 -17.46 -34.27
N GLU A 54 31.26 -18.27 -33.34
CA GLU A 54 30.66 -18.78 -32.09
C GLU A 54 29.92 -17.70 -31.26
N LYS A 55 30.22 -16.42 -31.50
CA LYS A 55 29.57 -15.26 -30.86
C LYS A 55 28.06 -15.16 -31.08
N LYS A 56 27.52 -15.66 -32.19
CA LYS A 56 26.07 -15.49 -32.47
C LYS A 56 25.20 -16.29 -31.50
N GLU A 57 25.57 -17.52 -31.15
CA GLU A 57 24.73 -18.39 -30.31
C GLU A 57 24.60 -17.91 -28.86
N ILE A 58 25.68 -17.35 -28.30
CA ILE A 58 25.70 -16.81 -26.93
C ILE A 58 24.78 -15.59 -26.81
N ASP A 59 24.68 -14.76 -27.85
CA ASP A 59 23.89 -13.53 -27.83
C ASP A 59 22.38 -13.80 -27.94
N PHE A 60 21.97 -14.84 -28.68
CA PHE A 60 20.58 -15.30 -28.73
C PHE A 60 20.09 -15.79 -27.37
N LEU A 61 20.88 -16.62 -26.67
CA LEU A 61 20.51 -17.12 -25.34
C LEU A 61 20.39 -15.98 -24.32
N LYS A 62 21.28 -14.97 -24.39
CA LYS A 62 21.24 -13.80 -23.52
C LYS A 62 20.02 -12.92 -23.78
N LYS A 63 19.67 -12.72 -25.04
CA LYS A 63 18.49 -11.96 -25.47
C LYS A 63 17.18 -12.66 -25.08
N LEU A 64 17.12 -13.99 -25.19
CA LEU A 64 15.98 -14.79 -24.74
C LEU A 64 15.80 -14.72 -23.22
N LYS A 65 16.87 -14.90 -22.44
CA LYS A 65 16.81 -14.76 -20.97
C LYS A 65 16.36 -13.37 -20.53
N ALA A 66 16.86 -12.31 -21.16
CA ALA A 66 16.44 -10.94 -20.87
C ALA A 66 14.95 -10.70 -21.20
N SER A 67 14.47 -11.23 -22.33
CA SER A 67 13.05 -11.13 -22.72
C SER A 67 12.12 -11.89 -21.76
N MET A 68 12.55 -13.07 -21.31
CA MET A 68 11.83 -13.89 -20.33
C MET A 68 11.82 -13.21 -18.96
N HIS A 69 12.97 -12.72 -18.49
CA HIS A 69 13.08 -11.98 -17.24
C HIS A 69 12.17 -10.75 -17.23
N ARG A 70 12.11 -9.99 -18.34
CA ARG A 70 11.19 -8.86 -18.46
C ARG A 70 9.72 -9.30 -18.36
N LYS A 71 9.34 -10.42 -18.98
CA LYS A 71 7.97 -10.97 -18.85
C LYS A 71 7.67 -11.41 -17.41
N TYR A 72 8.60 -12.11 -16.75
CA TYR A 72 8.44 -12.51 -15.35
C TYR A 72 8.34 -11.30 -14.42
N VAL A 73 9.14 -10.26 -14.62
CA VAL A 73 9.07 -9.02 -13.84
C VAL A 73 7.73 -8.32 -14.06
N ILE A 74 7.22 -8.26 -15.29
CA ILE A 74 5.90 -7.66 -15.56
C ILE A 74 4.79 -8.45 -14.85
N VAL A 75 4.82 -9.78 -14.95
CA VAL A 75 3.83 -10.64 -14.28
C VAL A 75 3.93 -10.54 -12.77
N ALA A 76 5.15 -10.48 -12.22
CA ALA A 76 5.37 -10.29 -10.79
C ALA A 76 4.83 -8.93 -10.32
N LEU A 77 5.14 -7.84 -11.04
CA LEU A 77 4.64 -6.50 -10.73
C LEU A 77 3.12 -6.41 -10.86
N SER A 78 2.52 -6.99 -11.90
CA SER A 78 1.06 -7.01 -12.05
C SER A 78 0.39 -7.78 -10.92
N THR A 79 0.97 -8.92 -10.54
CA THR A 79 0.45 -9.72 -9.41
C THR A 79 0.55 -8.95 -8.10
N CYS A 80 1.70 -8.31 -7.83
CA CYS A 80 1.86 -7.44 -6.67
C CYS A 80 0.85 -6.29 -6.66
N ALA A 81 0.64 -5.62 -7.80
CA ALA A 81 -0.32 -4.53 -7.91
C ALA A 81 -1.75 -4.98 -7.60
N VAL A 82 -2.17 -6.15 -8.11
CA VAL A 82 -3.50 -6.71 -7.83
C VAL A 82 -3.63 -7.08 -6.35
N LEU A 83 -2.62 -7.71 -5.75
CA LEU A 83 -2.63 -8.07 -4.33
C LEU A 83 -2.72 -6.83 -3.43
N ILE A 84 -1.91 -5.81 -3.72
CA ILE A 84 -1.93 -4.54 -2.98
C ILE A 84 -3.29 -3.85 -3.14
N GLY A 85 -3.79 -3.75 -4.38
CA GLY A 85 -5.11 -3.14 -4.64
C GLY A 85 -6.23 -3.86 -3.91
N THR A 86 -6.21 -5.20 -3.90
CA THR A 86 -7.19 -6.01 -3.16
C THR A 86 -7.08 -5.78 -1.65
N ALA A 87 -5.87 -5.79 -1.09
CA ALA A 87 -5.67 -5.55 0.34
C ALA A 87 -6.14 -4.16 0.77
N VAL A 88 -5.85 -3.13 -0.03
CA VAL A 88 -6.31 -1.75 0.20
C VAL A 88 -7.84 -1.68 0.15
N PHE A 89 -8.46 -2.29 -0.87
CA PHE A 89 -9.92 -2.35 -0.99
C PHE A 89 -10.56 -3.01 0.24
N LEU A 90 -10.09 -4.19 0.64
CA LEU A 90 -10.61 -4.90 1.80
C LEU A 90 -10.44 -4.12 3.10
N LYS A 91 -9.36 -3.34 3.22
CA LYS A 91 -9.11 -2.49 4.40
C LYS A 91 -10.05 -1.29 4.45
N ASN A 92 -10.29 -0.63 3.33
CA ASN A 92 -11.07 0.61 3.26
C ASN A 92 -12.58 0.37 3.09
N TYR A 93 -13.01 -0.85 2.78
CA TYR A 93 -14.43 -1.18 2.67
C TYR A 93 -15.04 -1.40 4.06
N GLU A 94 -15.74 -0.39 4.56
CA GLU A 94 -16.44 -0.41 5.85
C GLU A 94 -17.83 -1.04 5.72
N ILE A 95 -18.17 -1.90 6.67
CA ILE A 95 -19.49 -2.52 6.80
C ILE A 95 -20.11 -1.98 8.09
N PRO A 96 -21.27 -1.29 8.02
CA PRO A 96 -21.94 -0.78 9.20
C PRO A 96 -22.41 -1.93 10.09
N VAL A 97 -22.29 -1.74 11.40
CA VAL A 97 -22.84 -2.63 12.42
C VAL A 97 -24.28 -2.19 12.68
N SER A 98 -25.15 -3.14 13.02
CA SER A 98 -26.52 -2.81 13.41
C SER A 98 -26.54 -2.11 14.76
N TYR A 99 -27.45 -1.16 14.93
CA TYR A 99 -27.66 -0.50 16.21
C TYR A 99 -28.15 -1.51 17.25
N ASP A 100 -27.60 -1.43 18.46
CA ASP A 100 -28.05 -2.17 19.62
C ASP A 100 -28.05 -1.23 20.84
N PRO A 101 -29.22 -0.82 21.34
CA PRO A 101 -29.32 0.18 22.41
C PRO A 101 -28.77 -0.31 23.76
N ASP A 102 -28.68 -1.63 23.98
CA ASP A 102 -28.16 -2.17 25.24
C ASP A 102 -26.64 -2.00 25.34
N CYS A 103 -25.96 -1.90 24.20
CA CYS A 103 -24.50 -1.76 24.15
C CYS A 103 -23.98 -0.48 23.48
N MET A 104 -24.80 0.26 22.74
CA MET A 104 -24.41 1.50 22.05
C MET A 104 -25.13 2.69 22.65
N THR A 105 -24.48 3.32 23.63
CA THR A 105 -25.09 4.40 24.42
C THR A 105 -24.25 5.68 24.38
N THR A 106 -24.80 6.74 24.96
CA THR A 106 -24.10 8.00 25.17
C THR A 106 -24.01 8.30 26.66
N GLU A 107 -22.86 8.79 27.10
CA GLU A 107 -22.64 9.23 28.48
C GLU A 107 -22.30 10.71 28.54
N LEU A 108 -22.89 11.40 29.53
CA LEU A 108 -22.53 12.76 29.88
C LEU A 108 -21.33 12.74 30.81
N TYR A 109 -20.27 13.44 30.44
CA TYR A 109 -19.06 13.53 31.23
C TYR A 109 -18.57 14.98 31.33
N LYS A 110 -17.77 15.26 32.36
CA LYS A 110 -17.34 16.62 32.68
C LYS A 110 -15.87 16.82 32.33
N ILE A 111 -15.55 17.97 31.73
CA ILE A 111 -14.18 18.38 31.43
C ILE A 111 -13.84 19.68 32.13
N ALA A 112 -12.56 19.88 32.46
CA ALA A 112 -12.04 21.11 33.07
C ALA A 112 -10.90 21.68 32.25
N TYR A 113 -10.86 23.01 32.11
CA TYR A 113 -9.76 23.73 31.48
C TYR A 113 -8.68 24.07 32.51
N VAL A 114 -7.63 23.25 32.56
CA VAL A 114 -6.58 23.27 33.60
C VAL A 114 -5.20 23.49 32.99
N PRO A 115 -4.25 24.11 33.72
CA PRO A 115 -2.86 24.21 33.27
C PRO A 115 -2.15 22.85 33.36
N ASN A 116 -1.38 22.51 32.33
CA ASN A 116 -0.46 21.37 32.31
C ASN A 116 0.89 21.73 32.92
N SER A 117 1.80 20.74 33.01
CA SER A 117 3.14 20.90 33.62
C SER A 117 4.02 21.96 32.95
N ARG A 118 3.69 22.37 31.72
CA ARG A 118 4.37 23.43 30.97
C ARG A 118 3.70 24.80 31.09
N GLY A 119 2.66 24.92 31.92
CA GLY A 119 1.86 26.13 32.09
C GLY A 119 0.89 26.44 30.95
N LEU A 120 0.79 25.57 29.94
CA LEU A 120 -0.21 25.67 28.87
C LEU A 120 -1.53 25.09 29.37
N ARG A 121 -2.66 25.70 29.03
CA ARG A 121 -3.97 25.19 29.45
C ARG A 121 -4.57 24.25 28.41
N GLU A 122 -5.12 23.15 28.87
CA GLU A 122 -5.77 22.12 28.07
C GLU A 122 -7.03 21.63 28.77
N TRP A 123 -7.94 21.02 28.02
CA TRP A 123 -9.11 20.38 28.59
C TRP A 123 -8.75 18.97 29.03
N VAL A 124 -8.97 18.68 30.30
CA VAL A 124 -8.72 17.38 30.90
C VAL A 124 -10.04 16.77 31.35
N HIS A 125 -10.19 15.47 31.13
CA HIS A 125 -11.30 14.67 31.62
C HIS A 125 -11.34 14.69 33.15
N MET A 126 -12.46 15.09 33.74
CA MET A 126 -12.70 14.89 35.17
C MET A 126 -13.38 13.55 35.38
N GLY A 127 -12.59 12.55 35.80
CA GLY A 127 -13.14 11.29 36.30
C GLY A 127 -13.84 11.48 37.64
N PRO A 128 -14.42 10.41 38.21
CA PRO A 128 -14.93 10.43 39.59
C PRO A 128 -13.83 10.80 40.61
N ASP A 129 -12.57 10.50 40.28
CA ASP A 129 -11.40 11.09 40.92
C ASP A 129 -11.04 12.42 40.21
N GLN A 130 -10.86 13.49 40.99
CA GLN A 130 -10.41 14.83 40.58
C GLN A 130 -9.37 14.86 39.44
N PRO A 131 -9.29 15.95 38.64
CA PRO A 131 -8.39 16.04 37.49
C PRO A 131 -6.96 15.68 37.90
N LYS A 132 -6.49 14.52 37.43
CA LYS A 132 -5.11 14.09 37.57
C LYS A 132 -4.36 14.72 36.39
N SER A 133 -3.51 15.71 36.68
CA SER A 133 -2.45 16.09 35.76
C SER A 133 -1.54 14.87 35.53
N GLU A 134 -0.87 14.78 34.38
CA GLU A 134 0.02 13.65 34.05
C GLU A 134 1.09 13.38 35.13
N ASP A 135 1.39 14.37 35.99
CA ASP A 135 2.37 14.27 37.09
C ASP A 135 1.77 13.92 38.47
N GLY A 136 0.49 13.56 38.56
CA GLY A 136 -0.12 13.08 39.81
C GLY A 136 -0.23 14.15 40.92
N GLN A 137 0.04 15.42 40.62
CA GLN A 137 -0.19 16.52 41.55
C GLN A 137 -1.66 16.94 41.52
N LYS A 138 -2.27 16.94 42.71
CA LYS A 138 -3.62 17.50 42.93
C LYS A 138 -3.61 18.95 42.43
N ALA A 139 -4.41 19.20 41.39
CA ALA A 139 -4.66 20.56 40.92
C ALA A 139 -5.28 21.37 42.08
N ASP A 140 -4.69 22.54 42.34
CA ASP A 140 -5.19 23.52 43.29
C ASP A 140 -6.69 23.76 43.03
N THR A 141 -7.52 23.81 44.06
CA THR A 141 -8.98 24.02 43.96
C THR A 141 -9.33 25.46 43.57
N GLY A 142 -8.69 25.97 42.50
CA GLY A 142 -9.14 27.15 41.78
C GLY A 142 -10.42 26.84 41.01
N ASN A 143 -11.26 27.86 40.84
CA ASN A 143 -12.52 27.78 40.10
C ASN A 143 -12.23 27.59 38.59
N TYR A 144 -11.89 26.35 38.18
CA TYR A 144 -11.63 26.02 36.79
C TYR A 144 -12.92 26.08 35.99
N LYS A 145 -12.83 26.55 34.74
CA LYS A 145 -13.97 26.49 33.82
C LYS A 145 -14.25 25.02 33.50
N THR A 146 -15.49 24.60 33.71
CA THR A 146 -15.94 23.25 33.44
C THR A 146 -17.05 23.23 32.41
N LEU A 147 -17.07 22.20 31.56
CA LEU A 147 -18.13 21.96 30.58
C LEU A 147 -18.59 20.51 30.67
N ASN A 148 -19.85 20.28 30.32
CA ASN A 148 -20.35 18.94 30.08
C ASN A 148 -20.15 18.61 28.59
N GLN A 149 -19.84 17.35 28.30
CA GLN A 149 -19.77 16.82 26.97
C GLN A 149 -20.43 15.44 26.89
N ILE A 150 -20.73 15.02 25.67
CA ILE A 150 -21.25 13.67 25.39
C ILE A 150 -20.11 12.83 24.84
N ARG A 151 -20.01 11.60 25.34
CA ARG A 151 -19.14 10.55 24.83
C ARG A 151 -19.98 9.38 24.36
N PHE A 152 -19.57 8.77 23.25
CA PHE A 152 -20.12 7.51 22.78
C PHE A 152 -19.49 6.34 23.53
N VAL A 153 -20.32 5.43 24.02
CA VAL A 153 -19.89 4.29 24.81
C VAL A 153 -20.37 3.01 24.15
N LEU A 154 -19.41 2.13 23.89
CA LEU A 154 -19.65 0.79 23.40
C LEU A 154 -19.50 -0.18 24.58
N ASN A 155 -20.61 -0.44 25.27
CA ASN A 155 -20.73 -1.33 26.42
C ASN A 155 -20.69 -2.81 26.00
N LEU A 156 -19.59 -3.21 25.37
CA LEU A 156 -19.31 -4.58 24.97
C LEU A 156 -18.01 -5.04 25.62
N SER A 157 -18.00 -6.28 26.13
CA SER A 157 -16.75 -6.90 26.56
C SER A 157 -15.79 -7.03 25.38
N GLU A 158 -14.47 -7.08 25.65
CA GLU A 158 -13.49 -7.29 24.57
C GLU A 158 -13.78 -8.55 23.73
N GLU A 159 -14.33 -9.58 24.36
CA GLU A 159 -14.70 -10.83 23.67
C GLU A 159 -15.89 -10.60 22.72
N GLN A 160 -16.90 -9.85 23.14
CA GLN A 160 -18.05 -9.51 22.30
C GLN A 160 -17.66 -8.58 21.16
N GLN A 161 -16.79 -7.60 21.40
CA GLN A 161 -16.25 -6.72 20.34
C GLN A 161 -15.47 -7.52 19.30
N LYS A 162 -14.62 -8.46 19.74
CA LYS A 162 -13.88 -9.37 18.84
C LYS A 162 -14.83 -10.31 18.07
N ALA A 163 -15.92 -10.77 18.69
CA ALA A 163 -16.91 -11.61 18.03
C ALA A 163 -17.69 -10.85 16.94
N LEU A 164 -18.09 -9.61 17.22
CA LEU A 164 -18.74 -8.72 16.25
C LEU A 164 -17.76 -8.14 15.22
N LYS A 165 -16.45 -8.23 15.51
CA LYS A 165 -15.32 -7.76 14.69
C LYS A 165 -15.35 -6.24 14.45
N ILE A 166 -15.95 -5.52 15.39
CA ILE A 166 -16.01 -4.06 15.36
C ILE A 166 -14.59 -3.54 15.55
N ASN A 167 -14.14 -2.66 14.66
CA ASN A 167 -12.77 -2.15 14.69
C ASN A 167 -12.65 -0.68 14.29
N ASP A 168 -13.78 -0.03 14.01
CA ASP A 168 -13.79 1.36 13.62
C ASP A 168 -15.09 2.06 14.07
N PHE A 169 -14.97 3.36 14.29
CA PHE A 169 -16.04 4.25 14.74
C PHE A 169 -15.97 5.52 13.89
N ILE A 170 -17.09 5.85 13.25
CA ILE A 170 -17.20 7.03 12.40
C ILE A 170 -18.33 7.91 12.92
N SER A 171 -18.12 9.23 12.88
CA SER A 171 -19.14 10.22 13.20
C SER A 171 -19.03 11.43 12.29
N ASN A 172 -20.15 12.09 12.06
CA ASN A 172 -20.25 13.31 11.29
C ASN A 172 -21.43 14.13 11.83
N GLY A 173 -21.18 15.37 12.23
CA GLY A 173 -22.23 16.26 12.67
C GLY A 173 -22.16 17.62 12.00
N ARG A 174 -23.32 18.26 12.00
CA ARG A 174 -23.56 19.55 11.38
C ARG A 174 -24.59 20.34 12.17
N THR A 175 -24.42 21.65 12.16
CA THR A 175 -25.40 22.57 12.73
C THR A 175 -26.41 22.94 11.66
N VAL A 176 -27.68 22.59 11.86
CA VAL A 176 -28.78 22.83 10.92
C VAL A 176 -29.81 23.78 11.53
N GLN A 177 -30.56 24.47 10.68
CA GLN A 177 -31.67 25.33 11.10
C GLN A 177 -33.00 24.61 10.93
N ARG A 178 -33.68 24.31 12.05
CA ARG A 178 -34.96 23.61 12.06
C ARG A 178 -36.03 24.49 12.67
N ASN A 179 -37.02 24.88 11.88
CA ASN A 179 -38.14 25.73 12.34
C ASN A 179 -37.67 27.03 13.04
N GLY A 180 -36.57 27.62 12.59
CA GLY A 180 -35.98 28.83 13.18
C GLY A 180 -35.16 28.59 14.45
N LYS A 181 -34.89 27.33 14.82
CA LYS A 181 -33.97 26.96 15.89
C LYS A 181 -32.70 26.33 15.33
N THR A 182 -31.57 26.69 15.91
CA THR A 182 -30.27 26.07 15.63
C THR A 182 -30.18 24.74 16.39
N VAL A 183 -30.07 23.64 15.65
CA VAL A 183 -29.89 22.29 16.21
C VAL A 183 -28.60 21.70 15.66
N ARG A 184 -27.74 21.16 16.53
CA ARG A 184 -26.55 20.41 16.13
C ARG A 184 -26.93 18.94 16.03
N VAL A 185 -26.94 18.42 14.81
CA VAL A 185 -27.27 17.03 14.50
C VAL A 185 -25.98 16.26 14.28
N VAL A 186 -25.82 15.12 14.96
CA VAL A 186 -24.65 14.26 14.85
C VAL A 186 -25.09 12.86 14.47
N TYR A 187 -24.53 12.32 13.39
CA TYR A 187 -24.65 10.92 13.03
C TYR A 187 -23.40 10.17 13.45
N TYR A 188 -23.56 8.97 14.02
CA TYR A 188 -22.45 8.08 14.29
C TYR A 188 -22.77 6.63 13.94
N CYS A 189 -21.73 5.84 13.71
CA CYS A 189 -21.84 4.43 13.40
C CYS A 189 -20.59 3.68 13.85
N TYR A 190 -20.80 2.49 14.40
CA TYR A 190 -19.72 1.52 14.56
C TYR A 190 -19.63 0.68 13.29
N THR A 191 -18.42 0.49 12.78
CA THR A 191 -18.20 -0.27 11.55
C THR A 191 -17.20 -1.39 11.77
N ARG A 192 -17.22 -2.34 10.84
CA ARG A 192 -16.17 -3.35 10.69
C ARG A 192 -15.66 -3.32 9.27
N THR A 193 -14.35 -3.41 9.10
CA THR A 193 -13.78 -3.49 7.74
C THR A 193 -14.01 -4.88 7.14
N LEU A 194 -14.17 -4.95 5.81
CA LEU A 194 -14.33 -6.21 5.08
C LEU A 194 -13.13 -7.14 5.31
N TRP A 195 -11.92 -6.59 5.46
CA TRP A 195 -10.73 -7.34 5.89
C TRP A 195 -10.97 -8.05 7.22
N ASN A 196 -11.43 -7.33 8.25
CA ASN A 196 -11.66 -7.91 9.57
C ASN A 196 -12.81 -8.93 9.56
N SER A 197 -13.81 -8.70 8.70
CA SER A 197 -14.89 -9.66 8.45
C SER A 197 -14.37 -11.00 7.90
N LEU A 198 -13.46 -10.96 6.92
CA LEU A 198 -13.00 -12.14 6.19
C LEU A 198 -11.85 -12.90 6.87
N PHE A 199 -10.93 -12.21 7.52
CA PHE A 199 -9.73 -12.83 8.08
C PHE A 199 -9.80 -12.97 9.61
N ARG A 200 -9.21 -14.05 10.15
CA ARG A 200 -9.00 -14.21 11.59
C ARG A 200 -7.74 -13.47 11.99
N GLY A 201 -7.90 -12.19 12.35
CA GLY A 201 -6.81 -11.33 12.81
C GLY A 201 -7.00 -9.91 12.29
N SER A 202 -7.06 -8.94 13.21
CA SER A 202 -7.00 -7.53 12.83
C SER A 202 -5.54 -7.16 12.57
N PHE A 203 -5.28 -6.45 11.46
CA PHE A 203 -3.94 -5.90 11.19
C PHE A 203 -3.59 -4.79 12.20
N ASN A 204 -4.61 -4.16 12.79
CA ASN A 204 -4.52 -3.18 13.86
C ASN A 204 -5.45 -3.62 15.00
N SER A 205 -4.90 -4.19 16.08
CA SER A 205 -5.68 -4.57 17.26
C SER A 205 -6.06 -3.36 18.12
N SER A 206 -6.47 -2.25 17.53
CA SER A 206 -7.16 -1.22 18.29
C SER A 206 -8.58 -1.73 18.51
N THR A 207 -8.83 -2.33 19.68
CA THR A 207 -10.15 -2.23 20.30
C THR A 207 -10.54 -0.77 20.20
N ILE A 208 -11.75 -0.45 19.74
CA ILE A 208 -12.24 0.94 19.77
C ILE A 208 -12.16 1.35 21.23
N ARG A 209 -11.13 2.14 21.56
CA ARG A 209 -10.94 2.63 22.90
C ARG A 209 -12.03 3.66 23.11
N GLU A 210 -12.70 3.57 24.25
CA GLU A 210 -13.65 4.59 24.72
C GLU A 210 -13.10 5.99 24.48
N GLY A 211 -13.91 6.86 23.88
CA GLY A 211 -13.67 8.30 23.98
C GLY A 211 -13.15 9.00 22.75
N ASP A 212 -13.47 8.54 21.53
CA ASP A 212 -13.48 9.46 20.40
C ASP A 212 -14.69 10.41 20.54
N VAL A 213 -14.39 11.44 21.30
CA VAL A 213 -15.19 12.64 21.48
C VAL A 213 -14.91 13.49 20.26
N PHE A 214 -15.90 13.67 19.41
CA PHE A 214 -15.81 14.71 18.40
C PHE A 214 -17.03 15.62 18.52
N GLU A 215 -16.74 16.91 18.70
CA GLU A 215 -17.17 17.93 17.73
C GLU A 215 -16.83 19.38 18.08
N GLU A 216 -16.01 19.62 19.10
CA GLU A 216 -15.46 20.95 19.33
C GLU A 216 -13.98 20.79 19.68
N ASP A 217 -13.12 21.46 18.91
CA ASP A 217 -11.67 21.55 19.15
C ASP A 217 -11.41 22.32 20.44
N PHE A 218 -11.75 21.71 21.56
CA PHE A 218 -11.53 22.28 22.88
C PHE A 218 -10.04 22.29 23.21
N TYR A 219 -9.22 21.41 22.60
CA TYR A 219 -7.84 21.12 22.99
C TYR A 219 -6.94 22.32 23.33
N ARG A 220 -7.15 23.49 22.74
CA ARG A 220 -6.34 24.68 23.05
C ARG A 220 -7.12 25.97 23.32
N ASN A 221 -8.42 26.04 22.98
CA ASN A 221 -9.24 27.24 23.17
C ASN A 221 -10.13 27.10 24.42
N PRO A 222 -10.17 28.11 25.32
CA PRO A 222 -11.12 28.12 26.45
C PRO A 222 -12.60 28.15 26.03
N ASN A 223 -12.92 28.36 24.75
CA ASN A 223 -14.28 28.47 24.18
C ASN A 223 -15.16 29.36 25.07
N THR A 224 -14.68 30.57 25.35
CA THR A 224 -15.31 31.55 26.26
C THR A 224 -16.74 31.90 25.87
N ASP A 225 -17.03 31.84 24.57
CA ASP A 225 -18.32 32.19 23.99
C ASP A 225 -19.22 30.97 23.72
N TYR A 226 -18.85 29.80 24.27
CA TYR A 226 -19.66 28.59 24.16
C TYR A 226 -21.06 28.82 24.74
N GLN A 227 -22.07 28.62 23.90
CA GLN A 227 -23.47 28.59 24.32
C GLN A 227 -24.03 27.18 24.13
N PRO A 228 -24.71 26.62 25.14
CA PRO A 228 -25.40 25.35 24.99
C PRO A 228 -26.37 25.42 23.82
N VAL A 229 -26.27 24.45 22.91
CA VAL A 229 -27.17 24.32 21.76
C VAL A 229 -27.96 23.03 21.89
N GLU A 230 -29.15 23.00 21.28
CA GLU A 230 -29.92 21.77 21.14
C GLU A 230 -29.10 20.81 20.28
N ARG A 231 -28.78 19.64 20.84
CA ARG A 231 -27.98 18.59 20.21
C ARG A 231 -28.86 17.35 20.05
N GLU A 232 -28.78 16.74 18.88
CA GLU A 232 -29.43 15.47 18.58
C GLU A 232 -28.39 14.51 18.02
N ILE A 233 -28.33 13.32 18.59
CA ILE A 233 -27.36 12.29 18.24
C ILE A 233 -28.12 11.09 17.72
N TYR A 234 -27.76 10.67 16.52
CA TYR A 234 -28.41 9.61 15.78
C TYR A 234 -27.42 8.51 15.41
N TYR A 235 -27.85 7.26 15.53
CA TYR A 235 -27.13 6.12 14.98
C TYR A 235 -27.59 5.86 13.55
N LEU A 236 -26.72 6.09 12.58
CA LEU A 236 -27.00 5.87 11.16
C LEU A 236 -26.14 4.70 10.66
N PRO A 237 -26.69 3.50 10.43
CA PRO A 237 -25.94 2.32 9.98
C PRO A 237 -25.50 2.47 8.51
N MET A 238 -24.54 3.35 8.27
CA MET A 238 -24.02 3.71 6.96
C MET A 238 -22.49 3.71 7.02
N GLY A 239 -21.85 2.97 6.10
CA GLY A 239 -20.40 3.08 5.90
C GLY A 239 -20.03 4.34 5.12
N ASN A 240 -18.78 4.80 5.27
CA ASN A 240 -18.25 5.99 4.58
C ASN A 240 -19.11 7.25 4.81
N MET A 241 -19.11 7.72 6.06
CA MET A 241 -19.85 8.92 6.48
C MET A 241 -19.34 10.22 5.86
N GLU A 242 -18.14 10.27 5.27
CA GLU A 242 -17.64 11.43 4.53
C GLU A 242 -18.58 11.84 3.38
N ARG A 243 -19.40 10.91 2.88
CA ARG A 243 -20.44 11.21 1.88
C ARG A 243 -21.50 12.20 2.37
N LEU A 244 -21.66 12.36 3.69
CA LEU A 244 -22.58 13.32 4.28
C LEU A 244 -22.07 14.77 4.13
N ASP A 245 -20.76 14.98 3.98
CA ASP A 245 -20.18 16.32 3.84
C ASP A 245 -20.66 17.02 2.55
N GLY A 246 -20.87 16.25 1.49
CA GLY A 246 -21.35 16.76 0.21
C GLY A 246 -22.87 17.06 0.15
N LEU A 247 -23.63 16.74 1.19
CA LEU A 247 -25.08 16.98 1.23
C LEU A 247 -25.41 18.42 1.58
N SER A 248 -26.56 18.92 1.11
CA SER A 248 -27.17 20.14 1.64
C SER A 248 -27.61 19.96 3.10
N ASP A 249 -27.88 21.04 3.81
CA ASP A 249 -28.30 20.98 5.22
C ASP A 249 -29.64 20.26 5.38
N GLU A 250 -30.56 20.46 4.44
CA GLU A 250 -31.85 19.76 4.41
C GLU A 250 -31.69 18.26 4.14
N GLU A 251 -30.84 17.87 3.19
CA GLU A 251 -30.57 16.46 2.89
C GLU A 251 -29.83 15.76 4.03
N PHE A 252 -28.91 16.46 4.70
CA PHE A 252 -28.21 15.98 5.88
C PHE A 252 -29.19 15.76 7.04
N ASP A 253 -30.05 16.74 7.33
CA ASP A 253 -31.06 16.64 8.39
C ASP A 253 -32.10 15.55 8.09
N ALA A 254 -32.45 15.34 6.82
CA ALA A 254 -33.38 14.27 6.40
C ALA A 254 -32.85 12.86 6.67
N LYS A 255 -31.53 12.65 6.82
CA LYS A 255 -30.97 11.32 7.14
C LYS A 255 -31.45 10.75 8.46
N ARG A 256 -31.95 11.58 9.38
CA ARG A 256 -32.54 11.16 10.64
C ARG A 256 -33.72 10.20 10.46
N GLU A 257 -34.43 10.28 9.32
CA GLU A 257 -35.55 9.39 9.01
C GLU A 257 -35.10 7.93 8.81
N HIS A 258 -33.80 7.71 8.59
CA HIS A 258 -33.17 6.41 8.43
C HIS A 258 -32.20 6.08 9.57
N ALA A 259 -32.25 6.83 10.67
CA ALA A 259 -31.34 6.71 11.79
C ALA A 259 -32.12 6.56 13.11
N GLU A 260 -31.51 5.91 14.08
CA GLU A 260 -32.09 5.74 15.42
C GLU A 260 -31.66 6.90 16.32
N LEU A 261 -32.60 7.56 17.00
CA LEU A 261 -32.26 8.63 17.94
C LEU A 261 -31.67 8.03 19.22
N VAL A 262 -30.42 8.37 19.52
CA VAL A 262 -29.69 7.86 20.68
C VAL A 262 -29.73 8.85 21.84
N TRP A 263 -29.61 10.15 21.54
CA TRP A 263 -29.62 11.19 22.56
C TRP A 263 -30.17 12.52 22.02
N SER A 264 -30.90 13.25 22.85
CA SER A 264 -31.41 14.58 22.55
C SER A 264 -31.39 15.44 23.81
N GLY A 265 -30.93 16.69 23.69
CA GLY A 265 -30.89 17.61 24.82
C GLY A 265 -30.09 18.87 24.54
N VAL A 266 -30.09 19.79 25.50
CA VAL A 266 -29.32 21.04 25.42
C VAL A 266 -28.05 20.88 26.23
N ILE A 267 -26.90 21.07 25.57
CA ILE A 267 -25.59 20.99 26.20
C ILE A 267 -24.62 21.93 25.50
#